data_AF-A0A4Q8TX88-F1
#
_entry.id   AF-A0A4Q8TX88-F1
#
_cell.length_a   1.000
_cell.length_b   1.000
_cell.length_c   1.000
_cell.angle_alpha   90.00
_cell.angle_beta   90.00
_cell.angle_gamma   90.00
#
_symmetry.space_group_name_H-M   'P 1'
#
loop_
_entity.id
_entity.type
_entity.pdbx_description
1 polymer ?
#
loop_
_entity_poly.entity_id
_entity_poly.type
_entity_poly.pdbx_seq_one_letter_code
_entity_poly.pdbx_strand_id
1 'polypeptide(L)'
;MKDNVNKRNLEIKTLLVFLITFILAAGLTDYQNQTQEKEEKSKAAYTAESTITHIEAQLNKYLAESNLIKQIVESGRDIDTQQFATISELMQDKQHVIKAHELAPNGVISYVYPLESNEAAIGLDMLENKGRKKEANLAKETGEYTIAGPYELVQGGTGSLLFDPIYTNDTTGGKNF
;
A
#
# COMPACT_ATOMS: atom_id res chain seq x y z
N MET A 1 -41.34 66.62 26.77
CA MET A 1 -41.71 65.18 26.80
C MET A 1 -41.70 64.52 25.41
N LYS A 2 -42.04 65.23 24.32
CA LYS A 2 -42.03 64.70 22.93
C LYS A 2 -40.62 64.35 22.38
N ASP A 3 -39.58 65.10 22.73
CA ASP A 3 -38.22 64.86 22.19
C ASP A 3 -37.57 63.57 22.70
N ASN A 4 -37.83 63.19 23.96
CA ASN A 4 -37.37 61.91 24.52
C ASN A 4 -38.03 60.70 23.85
N VAL A 5 -39.27 60.85 23.37
CA VAL A 5 -39.99 59.77 22.66
C VAL A 5 -39.40 59.55 21.27
N ASN A 6 -39.05 60.62 20.54
CA ASN A 6 -38.40 60.51 19.23
C ASN A 6 -36.97 59.98 19.31
N LYS A 7 -36.20 60.40 20.32
CA LYS A 7 -34.85 59.88 20.56
C LYS A 7 -34.87 58.37 20.86
N ARG A 8 -35.76 57.93 21.74
CA ARG A 8 -35.93 56.51 22.10
C ARG A 8 -36.36 55.66 20.90
N ASN A 9 -37.22 56.18 20.02
CA ASN A 9 -37.60 55.49 18.78
C ASN A 9 -36.44 55.35 17.78
N LEU A 10 -35.54 56.34 17.72
CA LEU A 10 -34.34 56.27 16.87
C LEU A 10 -33.35 55.23 17.40
N GLU A 11 -33.10 55.22 18.71
CA GLU A 11 -32.23 54.23 19.38
C GLU A 11 -32.73 52.80 19.15
N ILE A 12 -34.05 52.56 19.25
CA ILE A 12 -34.64 51.25 18.96
C ILE A 12 -34.44 50.83 17.50
N LYS A 13 -34.64 51.75 16.54
CA LYS A 13 -34.44 51.44 15.11
C LYS A 13 -32.98 51.11 14.79
N THR A 14 -32.03 51.87 15.34
CA THR A 14 -30.60 51.60 15.16
C THR A 14 -30.21 50.26 15.78
N LEU A 15 -30.72 49.94 16.98
CA LEU A 15 -30.48 48.65 17.62
C LEU A 15 -31.04 47.50 16.78
N LEU A 16 -32.26 47.63 16.23
CA LEU A 16 -32.85 46.60 15.37
C LEU A 16 -32.01 46.38 14.10
N VAL A 17 -31.57 47.44 13.44
CA VAL A 17 -30.70 47.33 12.26
C VAL A 17 -29.38 46.65 12.65
N PHE A 18 -28.75 47.06 13.75
CA PHE A 18 -27.55 46.42 14.25
C PHE A 18 -27.75 44.92 14.51
N LEU A 19 -28.82 44.54 15.23
CA LEU A 19 -29.11 43.14 15.53
C LEU A 19 -29.35 42.31 14.25
N ILE A 20 -30.10 42.85 13.28
CA ILE A 20 -30.33 42.18 12.00
C ILE A 20 -29.00 41.99 11.26
N THR A 21 -28.17 43.04 11.17
CA THR A 21 -26.86 42.95 10.50
C THR A 21 -25.93 41.98 11.22
N PHE A 22 -25.95 41.95 12.55
CA PHE A 22 -25.15 41.04 13.36
C PHE A 22 -25.57 39.59 13.16
N ILE A 23 -26.87 39.30 13.17
CA ILE A 23 -27.41 37.95 12.92
C ILE A 23 -27.05 37.48 11.49
N LEU A 24 -27.19 38.35 10.49
CA LEU A 24 -26.81 38.03 9.11
C LEU A 24 -25.31 37.75 8.98
N ALA A 25 -24.46 38.59 9.59
CA ALA A 25 -23.02 38.39 9.58
C ALA A 25 -22.60 37.09 10.30
N ALA A 26 -23.22 36.81 11.46
CA ALA A 26 -23.00 35.57 12.21
C ALA A 26 -23.42 34.34 11.41
N GLY A 27 -24.60 34.37 10.78
CA GLY A 27 -25.10 33.27 9.95
C GLY A 27 -24.24 33.04 8.70
N LEU A 28 -23.76 34.10 8.05
CA LEU A 28 -22.84 33.97 6.91
C LEU A 28 -21.48 33.39 7.32
N THR A 29 -20.97 33.81 8.49
CA THR A 29 -19.72 33.28 9.06
C THR A 29 -19.86 31.80 9.40
N ASP A 30 -20.97 31.40 10.03
CA ASP A 30 -21.26 30.00 10.35
C ASP A 30 -21.40 29.15 9.07
N TYR A 31 -22.10 29.64 8.05
CA TYR A 31 -22.23 28.98 6.76
C TYR A 31 -20.87 28.82 6.05
N GLN A 32 -20.01 29.85 6.09
CA GLN A 32 -18.65 29.77 5.56
C GLN A 32 -17.81 28.74 6.32
N ASN A 33 -17.85 28.75 7.65
CA ASN A 33 -17.14 27.78 8.48
C ASN A 33 -17.57 26.34 8.16
N GLN A 34 -18.87 26.08 8.06
CA GLN A 34 -19.39 24.77 7.70
C GLN A 34 -18.98 24.34 6.28
N THR A 35 -18.90 25.29 5.35
CA THR A 35 -18.46 25.02 3.98
C THR A 35 -16.97 24.70 3.93
N GLN A 36 -16.15 25.47 4.65
CA GLN A 36 -14.72 25.22 4.75
C GLN A 36 -14.42 23.86 5.40
N GLU A 37 -15.11 23.51 6.48
CA GLU A 37 -14.95 22.20 7.12
C GLU A 37 -15.29 21.05 6.16
N LYS A 38 -16.35 21.20 5.36
CA LYS A 38 -16.71 20.22 4.32
C LYS A 38 -15.64 20.12 3.24
N GLU A 39 -15.13 21.24 2.75
CA GLU A 39 -14.07 21.26 1.75
C GLU A 39 -12.78 20.61 2.25
N GLU A 40 -12.37 20.89 3.49
CA GLU A 40 -11.20 20.27 4.10
C GLU A 40 -11.38 18.77 4.24
N LYS A 41 -12.56 18.31 4.69
CA LYS A 41 -12.90 16.88 4.74
C LYS A 41 -12.88 16.23 3.36
N SER A 42 -13.42 16.88 2.33
CA SER A 42 -13.39 16.37 0.95
C SER A 42 -11.96 16.30 0.39
N LYS A 43 -11.12 17.30 0.66
CA LYS A 43 -9.70 17.28 0.27
C LYS A 43 -8.94 16.15 0.95
N ALA A 44 -9.18 15.94 2.25
CA ALA A 44 -8.60 14.83 2.99
C ALA A 44 -9.05 13.48 2.43
N ALA A 45 -10.34 13.32 2.13
CA ALA A 45 -10.88 12.11 1.52
C ALA A 45 -10.28 11.83 0.14
N TYR A 46 -10.19 12.85 -0.72
CA TYR A 46 -9.57 12.73 -2.05
C TYR A 46 -8.08 12.36 -1.97
N THR A 47 -7.35 12.97 -1.03
CA THR A 47 -5.93 12.65 -0.82
C THR A 47 -5.75 11.21 -0.33
N ALA A 48 -6.61 10.75 0.57
CA ALA A 48 -6.61 9.36 1.03
C ALA A 48 -6.93 8.40 -0.11
N GLU A 49 -7.95 8.69 -0.92
CA GLU A 49 -8.33 7.89 -2.08
C GLU A 49 -7.19 7.80 -3.11
N SER A 50 -6.60 8.94 -3.48
CA SER A 50 -5.43 8.97 -4.38
C SER A 50 -4.25 8.18 -3.81
N THR A 51 -4.06 8.18 -2.49
CA THR A 51 -2.99 7.40 -1.84
C THR A 51 -3.29 5.91 -1.91
N ILE A 52 -4.53 5.50 -1.65
CA ILE A 52 -4.96 4.09 -1.78
C ILE A 52 -4.76 3.61 -3.21
N THR A 53 -5.24 4.36 -4.20
CA THR A 53 -5.06 4.02 -5.62
C THR A 53 -3.59 3.87 -5.99
N HIS A 54 -2.71 4.72 -5.44
CA HIS A 54 -1.27 4.61 -5.66
C HIS A 54 -0.69 3.33 -5.06
N ILE A 55 -1.07 2.98 -3.82
CA ILE A 55 -0.65 1.75 -3.15
C ILE A 55 -1.16 0.51 -3.91
N GLU A 56 -2.42 0.51 -4.34
CA GLU A 56 -3.01 -0.59 -5.13
C GLU A 56 -2.27 -0.77 -6.46
N ALA A 57 -1.96 0.32 -7.16
CA ALA A 57 -1.20 0.26 -8.40
C ALA A 57 0.22 -0.32 -8.19
N GLN A 58 0.89 0.05 -7.09
CA GLN A 58 2.19 -0.51 -6.73
C GLN A 58 2.10 -2.00 -6.39
N LEU A 59 1.14 -2.42 -5.56
CA LEU A 59 0.94 -3.83 -5.22
C LEU A 59 0.62 -4.67 -6.45
N ASN A 60 -0.24 -4.17 -7.34
CA ASN A 60 -0.57 -4.85 -8.60
C ASN A 60 0.65 -5.00 -9.51
N LYS A 61 1.56 -4.01 -9.54
CA LYS A 61 2.84 -4.14 -10.25
C LYS A 61 3.68 -5.29 -9.68
N TYR A 62 3.81 -5.38 -8.36
CA TYR A 62 4.61 -6.42 -7.71
C TYR A 62 4.04 -7.82 -7.92
N LEU A 63 2.71 -7.94 -7.87
CA LEU A 63 2.02 -9.18 -8.23
C LEU A 63 2.26 -9.57 -9.69
N ALA A 64 2.23 -8.60 -10.60
CA ALA A 64 2.51 -8.86 -12.02
C ALA A 64 3.97 -9.32 -12.25
N GLU A 65 4.94 -8.72 -11.55
CA GLU A 65 6.35 -9.14 -11.58
C GLU A 65 6.54 -10.56 -11.05
N SER A 66 5.96 -10.87 -9.89
CA SER A 66 5.96 -12.22 -9.31
C SER A 66 5.34 -13.25 -10.26
N ASN A 67 4.17 -12.92 -10.82
CA ASN A 67 3.48 -13.79 -11.75
C ASN A 67 4.27 -14.01 -13.05
N LEU A 68 5.08 -13.04 -13.51
CA LEU A 68 5.96 -13.26 -14.65
C LEU A 68 7.00 -14.35 -14.35
N ILE A 69 7.68 -14.28 -13.20
CA ILE A 69 8.65 -15.31 -12.79
C ILE A 69 7.96 -16.66 -12.68
N LYS A 70 6.81 -16.71 -12.00
CA LYS A 70 5.97 -17.91 -11.87
C LYS A 70 5.66 -18.54 -13.22
N GLN A 71 5.14 -17.77 -14.18
CA GLN A 71 4.80 -18.28 -15.51
C GLN A 71 6.01 -18.82 -16.28
N ILE A 72 7.20 -18.22 -16.10
CA ILE A 72 8.43 -18.72 -16.74
C ILE A 72 8.80 -20.09 -16.13
N VAL A 73 8.81 -20.21 -14.80
CA VAL A 73 9.16 -21.47 -14.11
C VAL A 73 8.11 -22.56 -14.41
N GLU A 74 6.82 -22.24 -14.33
CA GLU A 74 5.72 -23.18 -14.62
C GLU A 74 5.71 -23.64 -16.08
N SER A 75 6.29 -22.86 -17.01
CA SER A 75 6.45 -23.28 -18.42
C SER A 75 7.49 -24.39 -18.63
N GLY A 76 8.15 -24.86 -17.56
CA GLY A 76 9.19 -25.87 -17.63
C GLY A 76 10.52 -25.35 -18.15
N ARG A 77 10.71 -24.02 -18.16
CA ARG A 77 12.01 -23.40 -18.45
C ARG A 77 12.83 -23.35 -17.17
N ASP A 78 13.98 -24.01 -17.19
CA ASP A 78 14.99 -23.80 -16.18
C ASP A 78 15.49 -22.35 -16.27
N ILE A 79 15.47 -21.66 -15.12
CA ILE A 79 16.02 -20.31 -14.97
C ILE A 79 17.31 -20.46 -14.17
N ASP A 80 18.44 -20.15 -14.78
CA ASP A 80 19.71 -20.06 -14.06
C ASP A 80 19.82 -18.73 -13.27
N THR A 81 20.84 -18.63 -12.41
CA THR A 81 21.03 -17.44 -11.57
C THR A 81 21.23 -16.16 -12.38
N GLN A 82 21.87 -16.24 -13.55
CA GLN A 82 22.12 -15.07 -14.40
C GLN A 82 20.84 -14.61 -15.08
N GLN A 83 20.03 -15.54 -15.58
CA GLN A 83 18.73 -15.26 -16.18
C GLN A 83 17.76 -14.67 -15.14
N PHE A 84 17.71 -15.25 -13.93
CA PHE A 84 16.92 -14.71 -12.83
C PHE A 84 17.33 -13.26 -12.53
N ALA A 85 18.63 -13.02 -12.32
CA ALA A 85 19.15 -11.68 -12.06
C ALA A 85 18.82 -10.69 -13.18
N THR A 86 18.95 -11.10 -14.45
CA THR A 86 18.65 -10.25 -15.60
C THR A 86 17.16 -9.87 -15.65
N ILE A 87 16.26 -10.83 -15.42
CA ILE A 87 14.81 -10.57 -15.41
C ILE A 87 14.44 -9.67 -14.22
N SER A 88 14.97 -9.97 -13.02
CA SER A 88 14.76 -9.16 -11.82
C SER A 88 15.27 -7.73 -11.98
N GLU A 89 16.44 -7.54 -12.61
CA GLU A 89 16.99 -6.21 -12.91
C GLU A 89 16.06 -5.41 -13.83
N LEU A 90 15.50 -6.04 -14.86
CA LEU A 90 14.56 -5.37 -15.78
C LEU A 90 13.24 -4.96 -15.10
N MET A 91 12.83 -5.66 -14.04
CA MET A 91 11.61 -5.37 -13.29
C MET A 91 11.81 -4.34 -12.18
N GLN A 92 13.06 -4.18 -11.70
CA GLN A 92 13.43 -3.29 -10.62
C GLN A 92 12.96 -1.86 -10.88
N ASP A 93 12.26 -1.26 -9.90
CA ASP A 93 11.87 0.14 -9.99
C ASP A 93 13.02 1.09 -9.58
N LYS A 94 12.97 2.32 -10.09
CA LYS A 94 13.99 3.34 -9.76
C LYS A 94 14.04 3.67 -8.27
N GLN A 95 12.89 3.53 -7.59
CA GLN A 95 12.75 3.88 -6.17
C GLN A 95 13.20 2.75 -5.23
N HIS A 96 13.51 1.56 -5.76
CA HIS A 96 13.88 0.36 -5.03
C HIS A 96 12.91 0.05 -3.89
N VAL A 97 11.61 0.08 -4.21
CA VAL A 97 10.55 -0.28 -3.27
C VAL A 97 10.57 -1.78 -3.02
N ILE A 98 10.72 -2.59 -4.08
CA ILE A 98 11.11 -4.00 -3.94
C ILE A 98 12.59 -4.03 -3.54
N LYS A 99 12.87 -4.60 -2.37
CA LYS A 99 14.24 -4.75 -1.83
C LYS A 99 14.96 -5.97 -2.37
N ALA A 100 14.21 -7.04 -2.61
CA ALA A 100 14.73 -8.28 -3.13
C ALA A 100 13.65 -9.01 -3.94
N HIS A 101 14.05 -9.59 -5.07
CA HIS A 101 13.35 -10.71 -5.69
C HIS A 101 14.01 -12.00 -5.21
N GLU A 102 13.23 -12.96 -4.76
CA GLU A 102 13.69 -14.23 -4.21
C GLU A 102 12.97 -15.39 -4.90
N LEU A 103 13.71 -16.44 -5.27
CA LEU A 103 13.14 -17.71 -5.72
C LEU A 103 13.61 -18.82 -4.78
N ALA A 104 12.64 -19.58 -4.28
CA ALA A 104 12.84 -20.54 -3.21
C ALA A 104 12.31 -21.94 -3.59
N PRO A 105 13.00 -22.69 -4.46
CA PRO A 105 12.64 -24.06 -4.79
C PRO A 105 12.54 -24.92 -3.52
N ASN A 106 11.49 -25.74 -3.40
CA ASN A 106 11.18 -26.51 -2.20
C ASN A 106 11.04 -25.67 -0.92
N GLY A 107 10.83 -24.35 -1.03
CA GLY A 107 10.73 -23.42 0.09
C GLY A 107 12.06 -22.86 0.60
N VAL A 108 13.21 -23.25 0.03
CA VAL A 108 14.53 -22.76 0.44
C VAL A 108 15.04 -21.76 -0.57
N ILE A 109 15.33 -20.53 -0.14
CA ILE A 109 15.82 -19.47 -1.04
C ILE A 109 17.15 -19.89 -1.66
N SER A 110 17.19 -20.00 -2.99
CA SER A 110 18.41 -20.32 -3.74
C SER A 110 18.79 -19.26 -4.76
N TYR A 111 17.87 -18.35 -5.09
CA TYR A 111 18.12 -17.20 -5.96
C TYR A 111 17.67 -15.93 -5.26
N VAL A 112 18.50 -14.88 -5.36
CA VAL A 112 18.18 -13.56 -4.82
C VAL A 112 18.77 -12.47 -5.69
N TYR A 113 18.02 -11.38 -5.87
CA TYR A 113 18.49 -10.19 -6.57
C TYR A 113 17.94 -8.91 -5.90
N PRO A 114 18.74 -7.84 -5.75
CA PRO A 114 20.19 -7.78 -5.98
C PRO A 114 20.95 -8.66 -4.98
N LEU A 115 21.98 -9.38 -5.43
CA LEU A 115 22.71 -10.33 -4.56
C LEU A 115 23.49 -9.63 -3.44
N GLU A 116 24.21 -8.56 -3.76
CA GLU A 116 25.15 -7.89 -2.84
C GLU A 116 24.49 -7.47 -1.52
N SER A 117 23.26 -6.94 -1.55
CA SER A 117 22.55 -6.51 -0.35
C SER A 117 21.74 -7.60 0.33
N ASN A 118 21.55 -8.75 -0.32
CA ASN A 118 20.53 -9.73 0.06
C ASN A 118 21.05 -11.17 0.21
N GLU A 119 22.36 -11.38 0.09
CA GLU A 119 23.03 -12.70 0.19
C GLU A 119 22.66 -13.45 1.48
N ALA A 120 22.43 -12.75 2.59
CA ALA A 120 22.06 -13.35 3.88
C ALA A 120 20.72 -14.12 3.85
N ALA A 121 19.88 -13.94 2.83
CA ALA A 121 18.66 -14.74 2.66
C ALA A 121 18.88 -16.09 1.98
N ILE A 122 19.99 -16.29 1.26
CA ILE A 122 20.28 -17.58 0.62
C ILE A 122 20.33 -18.69 1.68
N GLY A 123 19.63 -19.78 1.41
CA GLY A 123 19.52 -20.94 2.31
C GLY A 123 18.46 -20.82 3.39
N LEU A 124 17.74 -19.69 3.49
CA LEU A 124 16.62 -19.56 4.42
C LEU A 124 15.45 -20.44 3.94
N ASP A 125 15.00 -21.35 4.81
CA ASP A 125 13.80 -22.14 4.60
C ASP A 125 12.55 -21.34 5.04
N MET A 126 11.77 -20.90 4.07
CA MET A 126 10.55 -20.12 4.30
C MET A 126 9.41 -20.95 4.90
N LEU A 127 9.41 -22.26 4.69
CA LEU A 127 8.36 -23.17 5.17
C LEU A 127 8.59 -23.58 6.63
N GLU A 128 9.84 -23.53 7.11
CA GLU A 128 10.21 -23.91 8.48
C GLU A 128 10.57 -22.71 9.37
N ASN A 129 11.01 -21.58 8.80
CA ASN A 129 11.40 -20.41 9.58
C ASN A 129 10.21 -19.86 10.40
N LYS A 130 10.41 -19.66 11.71
CA LYS A 130 9.36 -19.21 12.64
C LYS A 130 8.64 -17.93 12.21
N GLY A 131 9.34 -16.99 11.57
CA GLY A 131 8.79 -15.71 11.11
C GLY A 131 8.20 -15.73 9.70
N ARG A 132 8.35 -16.84 8.96
CA ARG A 132 7.92 -16.96 7.55
C ARG A 132 6.88 -18.05 7.34
N LYS A 133 6.99 -19.13 8.12
CA LYS A 133 6.27 -20.38 7.89
C LYS A 133 4.77 -20.24 7.81
N LYS A 134 4.14 -19.35 8.57
CA LYS A 134 2.67 -19.27 8.62
C LYS A 134 2.14 -18.82 7.26
N GLU A 135 2.65 -17.72 6.73
CA GLU A 135 2.18 -17.15 5.48
C GLU A 135 2.73 -17.87 4.25
N ALA A 136 3.96 -18.40 4.34
CA ALA A 136 4.54 -19.24 3.28
C ALA A 136 3.79 -20.57 3.12
N ASN A 137 3.45 -21.26 4.22
CA ASN A 137 2.64 -22.49 4.14
C ASN A 137 1.20 -22.17 3.72
N LEU A 138 0.60 -21.06 4.17
CA LEU A 138 -0.72 -20.67 3.71
C LEU A 138 -0.75 -20.48 2.19
N ALA A 139 0.23 -19.77 1.62
CA ALA A 139 0.35 -19.61 0.16
C ALA A 139 0.48 -20.97 -0.54
N LYS A 140 1.37 -21.83 -0.03
CA LYS A 140 1.58 -23.18 -0.55
C LYS A 140 0.34 -24.09 -0.45
N GLU A 141 -0.50 -23.92 0.56
CA GLU A 141 -1.69 -24.75 0.78
C GLU A 141 -2.87 -24.28 -0.07
N THR A 142 -3.05 -22.96 -0.23
CA THR A 142 -4.17 -22.38 -0.99
C THR A 142 -3.89 -22.31 -2.48
N GLY A 143 -2.62 -22.24 -2.88
CA GLY A 143 -2.22 -21.92 -4.27
C GLY A 143 -2.39 -20.43 -4.62
N GLU A 144 -2.77 -19.60 -3.66
CA GLU A 144 -2.94 -18.16 -3.79
C GLU A 144 -1.76 -17.43 -3.15
N TYR A 145 -1.42 -16.25 -3.66
CA TYR A 145 -0.37 -15.45 -3.05
C TYR A 145 -0.78 -14.98 -1.63
N THR A 146 0.20 -14.78 -0.77
CA THR A 146 0.01 -14.11 0.53
C THR A 146 0.91 -12.89 0.63
N ILE A 147 0.45 -11.87 1.35
CA ILE A 147 1.26 -10.68 1.67
C ILE A 147 1.19 -10.48 3.17
N ALA A 148 2.35 -10.36 3.81
CA ALA A 148 2.41 -10.14 5.25
C ALA A 148 3.66 -9.39 5.70
N GLY A 149 3.58 -8.86 6.92
CA GLY A 149 4.60 -8.04 7.54
C GLY A 149 3.99 -6.99 8.46
N PRO A 150 4.78 -6.02 8.92
CA PRO A 150 6.22 -5.92 8.70
C PRO A 150 6.99 -7.01 9.44
N TYR A 151 8.09 -7.47 8.84
CA TYR A 151 9.02 -8.40 9.44
C TYR A 151 10.42 -7.83 9.45
N GLU A 152 11.19 -8.19 10.47
CA GLU A 152 12.65 -8.06 10.39
C GLU A 152 13.18 -9.02 9.32
N LEU A 153 13.94 -8.48 8.37
CA LEU A 153 14.55 -9.24 7.29
C LEU A 153 15.90 -9.79 7.74
N VAL A 154 16.25 -11.01 7.31
CA VAL A 154 17.58 -11.58 7.59
C VAL A 154 18.71 -10.80 6.92
N GLN A 155 18.36 -10.06 5.87
CA GLN A 155 19.22 -9.13 5.12
C GLN A 155 19.40 -7.79 5.86
N GLY A 156 18.63 -7.56 6.93
CA GLY A 156 18.60 -6.32 7.70
C GLY A 156 17.43 -5.41 7.32
N GLY A 157 16.99 -4.62 8.30
CA GLY A 157 15.84 -3.73 8.17
C GLY A 157 14.49 -4.45 8.26
N THR A 158 13.44 -3.72 7.95
CA THR A 158 12.06 -4.17 8.13
C THR A 158 11.30 -4.08 6.80
N GLY A 159 10.56 -5.13 6.45
CA GLY A 159 9.79 -5.16 5.20
C GLY A 159 8.61 -6.12 5.23
N SER A 160 7.74 -6.00 4.24
CA SER A 160 6.68 -6.97 3.97
C SER A 160 7.14 -7.96 2.92
N LEU A 161 6.66 -9.19 3.01
CA LEU A 161 6.92 -10.25 2.05
C LEU A 161 5.65 -10.60 1.29
N LEU A 162 5.83 -10.87 0.00
CA LEU A 162 4.83 -11.44 -0.89
C LEU A 162 5.29 -12.85 -1.23
N PHE A 163 4.50 -13.86 -0.84
CA PHE A 163 4.74 -15.26 -1.20
C PHE A 163 3.79 -15.63 -2.32
N ASP A 164 4.31 -15.93 -3.50
CA ASP A 164 3.53 -16.43 -4.63
C ASP A 164 3.95 -17.89 -4.90
N PRO A 165 3.06 -18.87 -4.69
CA PRO A 165 3.41 -20.27 -4.81
C PRO A 165 3.55 -20.66 -6.30
N ILE A 166 4.60 -21.39 -6.62
CA ILE A 166 4.87 -21.91 -7.96
C ILE A 166 4.74 -23.43 -7.91
N TYR A 167 4.12 -24.05 -8.93
CA TYR A 167 4.09 -25.50 -9.03
C TYR A 167 4.49 -25.97 -10.42
N THR A 168 5.50 -26.82 -10.49
CA THR A 168 5.91 -27.47 -11.74
C THR A 168 5.39 -28.89 -11.80
N ASN A 169 5.05 -29.36 -13.00
CA ASN A 169 4.73 -30.76 -13.21
C ASN A 169 6.03 -31.52 -13.48
N ASP A 170 6.31 -32.55 -12.69
CA ASP A 170 7.33 -33.54 -13.04
C ASP A 170 6.89 -34.32 -14.29
N THR A 171 7.88 -34.86 -15.00
CA THR A 171 7.76 -35.84 -16.09
C THR A 171 6.89 -37.05 -15.74
N THR A 172 6.72 -37.36 -14.45
CA THR A 172 5.83 -38.43 -13.94
C THR A 172 4.41 -37.97 -13.63
N GLY A 173 4.09 -36.68 -13.78
CA GLY A 173 2.81 -36.07 -13.42
C GLY A 173 2.69 -35.68 -11.94
N GLY A 174 3.76 -35.81 -11.14
CA GLY A 174 3.84 -35.28 -9.78
C GLY A 174 3.93 -33.76 -9.77
N LYS A 175 3.38 -33.09 -8.75
CA LYS A 175 3.56 -31.65 -8.55
C LYS A 175 4.77 -31.38 -7.66
N ASN A 176 5.72 -30.59 -8.15
CA ASN A 176 6.84 -30.07 -7.38
C ASN A 176 6.59 -28.60 -7.03
N PHE A 177 6.98 -28.21 -5.81
CA PHE A 177 6.87 -26.85 -5.30
C PHE A 177 8.22 -26.14 -5.35
#